data_AF-A0A535Q6Y7-F1
#
_entry.id   AF-A0A535Q6Y7-F1
#
_cell.length_a   1.000
_cell.length_b   1.000
_cell.length_c   1.000
_cell.angle_alpha   90.00
_cell.angle_beta   90.00
_cell.angle_gamma   90.00
#
_symmetry.space_group_name_H-M   'P 1'
#
loop_
_entity.id
_entity.type
_entity.pdbx_description
1 polymer ?
#
loop_
_entity_poly.entity_id
_entity_poly.type
_entity_poly.pdbx_seq_one_letter_code
_entity_poly.pdbx_strand_id
1 'polypeptide(L)' 'VTGRTSLATAELLGQQVTVFPSHHGGFMGGESGYPGKPEAFASKLRDVLN' A
#
# COMPACT_ATOMS: atom_id res chain seq x y z
N VAL A 1 9.70 0.46 -6.68
CA VAL A 1 10.76 1.42 -7.07
C VAL A 1 10.73 2.74 -6.29
N THR A 2 9.60 3.17 -5.72
CA THR A 2 9.50 4.49 -5.03
C THR A 2 9.68 4.46 -3.50
N GLY A 3 9.85 3.29 -2.87
CA GLY A 3 9.76 3.16 -1.41
C GLY A 3 10.73 4.02 -0.60
N ARG A 4 11.97 4.19 -1.05
CA ARG A 4 12.97 5.05 -0.36
C ARG A 4 12.55 6.52 -0.33
N THR A 5 12.04 7.04 -1.44
CA THR A 5 11.58 8.43 -1.52
C THR A 5 10.34 8.63 -0.66
N SER A 6 9.39 7.69 -0.68
CA SER A 6 8.18 7.75 0.18
C SER A 6 8.53 7.78 1.67
N LEU A 7 9.51 6.99 2.11
CA LEU A 7 10.00 7.00 3.49
C LEU A 7 10.58 8.36 3.88
N ALA A 8 11.50 8.89 3.07
CA ALA A 8 12.11 10.19 3.33
C ALA A 8 11.08 11.34 3.34
N THR A 9 10.10 11.31 2.44
CA THR A 9 9.01 12.31 2.43
C THR A 9 8.17 12.23 3.70
N ALA A 10 7.83 11.04 4.18
CA ALA A 10 7.05 10.90 5.42
C ALA A 10 7.82 11.42 6.63
N GLU A 11 9.12 11.13 6.71
CA GLU A 11 10.00 11.67 7.77
C GLU A 11 10.02 13.19 7.79
N LEU A 12 10.16 13.84 6.63
CA LEU A 12 10.13 15.29 6.50
C LEU A 12 8.78 15.91 6.93
N LEU A 13 7.69 15.16 6.79
CA LEU A 13 6.35 15.57 7.21
C LEU A 13 6.05 15.22 8.68
N GLY A 14 6.97 14.58 9.40
CA GLY A 14 6.74 14.09 10.77
C GLY A 14 5.71 12.96 10.82
N GLN A 15 5.54 12.21 9.74
CA GLN A 15 4.56 11.13 9.59
C GLN A 15 5.24 9.77 9.48
N GLN A 16 4.47 8.71 9.80
CA GLN A 16 4.86 7.33 9.52
C GLN A 16 4.25 6.89 8.19
N VAL A 17 5.02 6.15 7.39
CA VAL A 17 4.47 5.56 6.16
C VAL A 17 3.47 4.47 6.51
N THR A 18 2.39 4.39 5.72
CA THR A 18 1.55 3.21 5.69
C THR A 18 1.97 2.32 4.52
N VAL A 19 2.32 1.07 4.82
CA VAL A 19 2.64 0.06 3.80
C VAL A 19 1.42 -0.84 3.60
N PHE A 20 0.97 -0.93 2.36
CA PHE A 20 -0.09 -1.85 1.96
C PHE A 20 0.49 -3.21 1.54
N PRO A 21 -0.25 -4.32 1.74
CA PRO A 21 0.17 -5.64 1.28
C PRO A 21 0.35 -5.71 -0.24
N SER A 22 1.25 -6.59 -0.69
CA SER A 22 1.59 -6.82 -2.10
C SER A 22 2.35 -5.65 -2.75
N HIS A 23 2.24 -5.50 -4.07
CA HIS A 23 2.92 -4.51 -4.91
C HIS A 23 1.97 -3.38 -5.35
N HIS A 24 2.34 -2.62 -6.38
CA HIS A 24 1.53 -1.51 -6.91
C HIS A 24 0.09 -1.94 -7.27
N GLY A 25 -0.09 -3.12 -7.85
CA GLY A 25 -1.40 -3.73 -8.12
C GLY A 25 -2.05 -4.45 -6.92
N GLY A 26 -1.71 -4.13 -5.67
CA GLY A 26 -2.14 -4.90 -4.49
C GLY A 26 -3.66 -5.03 -4.31
N PHE A 27 -4.43 -4.13 -4.89
CA PHE A 27 -5.89 -4.13 -4.90
C PHE A 27 -6.51 -4.93 -6.06
N MET A 28 -5.71 -5.44 -7.00
CA MET A 28 -6.22 -6.17 -8.16
C MET A 28 -6.50 -7.63 -7.86
N GLY A 29 -7.61 -8.16 -8.40
CA GLY A 29 -7.98 -9.58 -8.32
C GLY A 29 -7.25 -10.47 -9.33
N GLY A 30 -7.56 -11.78 -9.29
CA GLY A 30 -6.91 -12.82 -10.09
C GLY A 30 -7.05 -12.67 -11.61
N GLU A 31 -8.10 -11.99 -12.07
CA GLU A 31 -8.35 -11.72 -13.49
C GLU A 31 -7.36 -10.70 -14.10
N SER A 32 -6.54 -10.06 -13.28
CA SER A 32 -5.50 -9.12 -13.72
C SER A 32 -4.26 -9.87 -14.21
N GLY A 33 -3.59 -9.32 -15.24
CA GLY A 33 -2.23 -9.76 -15.63
C GLY A 33 -1.16 -9.52 -14.55
N TYR A 34 -1.49 -8.81 -13.47
CA TYR A 34 -0.61 -8.57 -12.32
C TYR A 34 -1.41 -8.63 -11.00
N PRO A 35 -1.83 -9.83 -10.57
CA PRO A 35 -2.77 -10.01 -9.46
C PRO A 35 -2.13 -9.64 -8.12
N GLY A 36 -2.92 -8.98 -7.27
CA GLY A 36 -2.52 -8.49 -5.96
C GLY A 36 -2.98 -9.38 -4.79
N LYS A 37 -3.30 -8.71 -3.67
CA LYS A 37 -3.92 -9.31 -2.48
C LYS A 37 -5.10 -8.43 -2.03
N PRO A 38 -6.19 -8.40 -2.81
CA PRO A 38 -7.25 -7.40 -2.65
C PRO A 38 -7.92 -7.44 -1.27
N GLU A 39 -8.12 -8.61 -0.68
CA GLU A 39 -8.74 -8.77 0.64
C GLU A 39 -7.85 -8.16 1.74
N ALA A 40 -6.55 -8.46 1.71
CA ALA A 40 -5.59 -7.92 2.67
C ALA A 40 -5.41 -6.40 2.50
N PHE A 41 -5.39 -5.92 1.25
CA PHE A 41 -5.37 -4.50 0.94
C PHE A 41 -6.60 -3.78 1.53
N ALA A 42 -7.80 -4.32 1.29
CA ALA A 42 -9.04 -3.75 1.81
C ALA A 42 -9.10 -3.76 3.34
N SER A 43 -8.60 -4.82 3.99
CA SER A 43 -8.47 -4.86 5.45
C SER A 43 -7.60 -3.71 5.96
N LYS A 44 -6.39 -3.57 5.40
CA LYS A 44 -5.47 -2.49 5.81
C LYS A 44 -6.03 -1.11 5.52
N LEU A 45 -6.78 -0.94 4.44
CA LEU A 45 -7.42 0.33 4.12
C LEU A 45 -8.45 0.74 5.18
N ARG A 46 -9.27 -0.21 5.65
CA ARG A 46 -10.21 0.06 6.75
C ARG A 46 -9.49 0.46 8.03
N ASP A 47 -8.37 -0.19 8.36
CA ASP A 47 -7.56 0.18 9.53
C ASP A 47 -6.98 1.59 9.46
N VAL A 48 -6.79 2.14 8.26
CA VAL A 48 -6.21 3.47 8.03
C VAL A 48 -7.27 4.57 8.02
N LEU A 49 -8.47 4.25 7.54
CA LEU A 49 -9.55 5.23 7.38
C LEU A 49 -10.45 5.34 8.62
N ASN A 50 -10.36 4.40 9.55
CA ASN A 50 -11.02 4.45 10.86
C ASN A 50 -10.11 5.06 11.92
#